data_AF-A0A699RPH6-F1
#
_entry.id   AF-A0A699RPH6-F1
#
_cell.length_a   1.000
_cell.length_b   1.000
_cell.length_c   1.000
_cell.angle_alpha   90.00
_cell.angle_beta   90.00
_cell.angle_gamma   90.00
#
_symmetry.space_group_name_H-M   'P 1'
#
loop_
_entity.id
_entity.type
_entity.pdbx_description
1 polymer ?
#
loop_
_entity_poly.entity_id
_entity_poly.type
_entity_poly.pdbx_seq_one_letter_code
_entity_poly.pdbx_strand_id
1 'polypeptide(L)'
;EVPNTTIKLLLFPFSLEGEARIWLDKELPRSILTWEDLVSKFINQFFPPSKTTYLRNEITNFLQKSNETFNEAWEHFKDLLRQCPHHGFSELHQLDTFYNTLNPNDQDALDSAAGGNFLVKIPRECLSIIESKSKVRYSRSRVTDVRENANAPSLPSSHSNSFDL
;
A
#
# COMPACT_ATOMS: atom_id res chain seq x y z
N GLU A 1 -27.08 -33.77 13.46
CA GLU A 1 -26.32 -32.82 12.63
C GLU A 1 -25.53 -31.90 13.56
N VAL A 2 -24.24 -31.67 13.33
CA VAL A 2 -23.44 -30.77 14.18
C VAL A 2 -23.68 -29.34 13.69
N PRO A 3 -24.02 -28.37 14.56
CA PRO A 3 -24.23 -26.98 14.14
C PRO A 3 -22.97 -26.39 13.49
N ASN A 4 -23.15 -25.61 12.41
CA ASN A 4 -22.05 -24.96 11.69
C ASN A 4 -21.16 -24.10 12.61
N THR A 5 -21.74 -23.46 13.62
CA THR A 5 -21.03 -22.66 14.61
C THR A 5 -20.10 -23.49 15.49
N THR A 6 -20.47 -24.72 15.84
CA THR A 6 -19.63 -25.67 16.58
C THR A 6 -18.42 -26.10 15.75
N ILE A 7 -18.62 -26.35 14.45
CA ILE A 7 -17.52 -26.67 13.52
C ILE A 7 -16.54 -25.49 13.43
N LYS A 8 -17.06 -24.26 13.28
CA LYS A 8 -16.22 -23.04 13.22
C LYS A 8 -15.37 -22.86 14.49
N LEU A 9 -15.98 -23.00 15.66
CA LEU A 9 -15.25 -22.92 16.94
C LEU A 9 -14.11 -23.95 17.04
N LEU A 10 -14.37 -25.18 16.62
CA LEU A 10 -13.38 -26.25 16.67
C LEU A 10 -12.20 -26.00 15.70
N LEU A 11 -12.48 -25.43 14.53
CA LEU A 11 -11.48 -25.22 13.49
C LEU A 11 -10.70 -23.91 13.62
N PHE A 12 -11.27 -22.89 14.28
CA PHE A 12 -10.64 -21.58 14.42
C PHE A 12 -9.21 -21.59 14.99
N PRO A 13 -8.87 -22.38 16.04
CA PRO A 13 -7.52 -22.42 16.57
C PRO A 13 -6.46 -22.83 15.53
N PHE A 14 -6.84 -23.58 14.49
CA PHE A 14 -5.95 -24.01 13.41
C PHE A 14 -5.71 -22.93 12.35
N SER A 15 -6.53 -21.87 12.34
CA SER A 15 -6.31 -20.69 11.50
C SER A 15 -5.40 -19.63 12.15
N LEU A 16 -4.99 -19.82 13.41
CA LEU A 16 -4.22 -18.83 14.15
C LEU A 16 -2.74 -19.19 14.20
N GLU A 17 -1.90 -18.17 14.07
CA GLU A 17 -0.46 -18.22 14.26
C GLU A 17 0.02 -17.06 15.14
N GLY A 18 1.25 -17.16 15.66
CA GLY A 18 1.91 -16.09 16.42
C GLY A 18 1.09 -15.56 17.61
N GLU A 19 1.01 -14.23 17.73
CA GLU A 19 0.32 -13.54 18.82
C GLU A 19 -1.15 -13.91 18.95
N ALA A 20 -1.84 -14.17 17.84
CA ALA A 20 -3.25 -14.57 17.86
C ALA A 20 -3.43 -15.95 18.49
N ARG A 21 -2.52 -16.88 18.19
CA ARG A 21 -2.53 -18.21 18.80
C ARG A 21 -2.22 -18.14 20.29
N ILE A 22 -1.18 -17.39 20.65
CA ILE A 22 -0.76 -17.17 22.04
C ILE A 22 -1.90 -16.54 22.86
N TRP A 23 -2.62 -15.58 22.29
CA TRP A 23 -3.80 -14.98 22.93
C TRP A 23 -4.89 -16.01 23.22
N LEU A 24 -5.25 -16.84 22.23
CA LEU A 24 -6.29 -17.84 22.40
C LEU A 24 -5.92 -18.88 23.47
N ASP A 25 -4.66 -19.31 23.49
CA ASP A 25 -4.16 -20.27 24.48
C ASP A 25 -4.10 -19.67 25.91
N LYS A 26 -4.08 -18.34 26.06
CA LYS A 26 -4.10 -17.62 27.35
C LYS A 26 -5.51 -17.29 27.85
N GLU A 27 -6.55 -17.44 27.02
CA GLU A 27 -7.92 -17.15 27.44
C GLU A 27 -8.37 -18.07 28.58
N LEU A 28 -9.18 -17.52 29.49
CA LEU A 28 -9.66 -18.26 30.64
C LEU A 28 -10.52 -19.46 30.18
N PRO A 29 -10.40 -20.62 30.84
CA PRO A 29 -11.29 -21.75 30.55
C PRO A 29 -12.75 -21.32 30.63
N ARG A 30 -13.55 -21.71 29.62
CA ARG A 30 -14.99 -21.40 29.51
C ARG A 30 -15.31 -19.91 29.29
N SER A 31 -14.35 -19.05 28.96
CA SER A 31 -14.62 -17.65 28.58
C SER A 31 -15.22 -17.53 27.16
N ILE A 32 -14.98 -18.51 26.30
CA ILE A 32 -15.48 -18.59 24.93
C ILE A 32 -16.34 -19.85 24.83
N LEU A 33 -17.67 -19.69 24.79
CA LEU A 33 -18.63 -20.80 24.73
C LEU A 33 -19.34 -20.86 23.38
N THR A 34 -19.49 -19.72 22.72
CA THR A 34 -20.16 -19.58 21.43
C THR A 34 -19.23 -18.97 20.39
N TRP A 35 -19.57 -19.16 19.11
CA TRP A 35 -18.87 -18.50 18.01
C TRP A 35 -18.91 -16.97 18.15
N GLU A 36 -20.01 -16.43 18.66
CA GLU A 36 -20.17 -15.00 18.90
C GLU A 36 -19.25 -14.49 20.01
N ASP A 37 -19.08 -15.24 21.11
CA ASP A 37 -18.11 -14.89 22.16
C ASP A 37 -16.69 -14.84 21.60
N LEU A 38 -16.33 -15.85 20.79
CA LEU A 38 -15.01 -15.94 20.16
C LEU A 38 -14.76 -14.72 19.28
N VAL A 39 -15.70 -14.42 18.38
CA VAL A 39 -15.60 -13.30 17.44
C VAL A 39 -15.51 -11.98 18.20
N SER A 40 -16.38 -11.77 19.18
CA SER A 40 -16.41 -10.54 19.98
C SER A 40 -15.10 -10.32 20.71
N LYS A 41 -14.58 -11.35 21.41
CA LYS A 41 -13.31 -11.26 22.13
C LYS A 41 -12.12 -11.05 21.19
N PHE A 42 -12.07 -11.78 20.08
CA PHE A 42 -11.00 -11.65 19.09
C PHE A 42 -10.95 -10.24 18.49
N ILE A 43 -12.10 -9.72 18.05
CA ILE A 43 -12.19 -8.36 17.49
C ILE A 43 -11.82 -7.33 18.55
N ASN A 44 -12.32 -7.44 19.79
CA ASN A 44 -11.97 -6.48 20.84
C ASN A 44 -10.48 -6.52 21.19
N GLN A 45 -9.82 -7.68 21.09
CA GLN A 45 -8.39 -7.81 21.35
C GLN A 45 -7.53 -7.22 20.22
N PHE A 46 -7.80 -7.59 18.97
CA PHE A 46 -6.90 -7.29 17.84
C PHE A 46 -7.34 -6.08 17.02
N PHE A 47 -8.64 -5.79 17.02
CA PHE A 47 -9.26 -4.73 16.24
C PHE A 47 -10.29 -3.93 17.08
N PRO A 48 -9.88 -3.39 18.25
CA PRO A 48 -10.81 -2.72 19.14
C PRO A 48 -11.58 -1.61 18.41
N PRO A 49 -12.88 -1.37 18.75
CA PRO A 49 -13.71 -0.39 18.06
C PRO A 49 -13.09 1.00 17.98
N SER A 50 -12.38 1.45 19.03
CA SER A 50 -11.67 2.72 19.05
C SER A 50 -10.57 2.81 17.98
N LYS A 51 -9.76 1.76 17.83
CA LYS A 51 -8.72 1.67 16.79
C LYS A 51 -9.35 1.62 15.40
N THR A 52 -10.43 0.86 15.24
CA THR A 52 -11.17 0.79 13.97
C THR A 52 -11.72 2.16 13.57
N THR A 53 -12.34 2.89 14.50
CA THR A 53 -12.84 4.25 14.26
C THR A 53 -11.72 5.21 13.92
N TYR A 54 -10.60 5.17 14.67
CA TYR A 54 -9.43 6.00 14.39
C TYR A 54 -8.90 5.76 12.97
N LEU A 55 -8.64 4.50 12.59
CA LEU A 55 -8.13 4.17 11.25
C LEU A 55 -9.12 4.56 10.13
N ARG A 56 -10.43 4.37 10.34
CA ARG A 56 -11.44 4.83 9.37
C ARG A 56 -11.42 6.35 9.19
N ASN A 57 -11.18 7.10 10.26
CA ASN A 57 -11.03 8.55 10.18
C ASN A 57 -9.75 8.95 9.45
N GLU A 58 -8.63 8.26 9.71
CA GLU A 58 -7.37 8.51 8.98
C GLU A 58 -7.50 8.21 7.48
N ILE A 59 -8.24 7.15 7.11
CA ILE A 59 -8.53 6.85 5.70
C ILE A 59 -9.40 7.95 5.07
N THR A 60 -10.47 8.35 5.74
CA THR A 60 -11.44 9.32 5.19
C THR A 60 -10.86 10.74 5.11
N ASN A 61 -10.01 11.11 6.06
CA ASN A 61 -9.35 12.41 6.13
C ASN A 61 -7.90 12.34 5.64
N PHE A 62 -7.56 11.33 4.84
CA PHE A 62 -6.22 11.20 4.28
C PHE A 62 -5.83 12.50 3.58
N LEU A 63 -4.57 12.88 3.68
CA LEU A 63 -4.03 14.04 2.98
C LEU A 63 -2.59 13.75 2.62
N GLN A 64 -2.26 13.87 1.34
CA GLN A 64 -0.87 13.79 0.91
C GLN A 64 -0.08 14.91 1.60
N LYS A 65 0.97 14.56 2.33
CA LYS A 65 1.81 15.56 2.98
C LYS A 65 2.62 16.34 1.94
N SER A 66 2.95 17.60 2.23
CA SER A 66 3.70 18.46 1.31
C SER A 66 5.10 17.95 0.98
N ASN A 67 5.68 17.11 1.84
CA ASN A 67 6.96 16.46 1.64
C ASN A 67 6.85 15.04 1.07
N GLU A 68 5.65 14.50 0.87
CA GLU A 68 5.43 13.15 0.35
C GLU A 68 5.39 13.14 -1.18
N THR A 69 6.22 12.27 -1.73
CA THR A 69 6.15 11.77 -3.10
C THR A 69 4.78 11.11 -3.38
N PHE A 70 4.27 11.18 -4.62
CA PHE A 70 3.07 10.41 -5.01
C PHE A 70 3.14 8.92 -4.63
N ASN A 71 4.29 8.28 -4.82
CA ASN A 71 4.45 6.86 -4.46
C ASN A 71 4.43 6.65 -2.94
N GLU A 72 5.03 7.56 -2.16
CA GLU A 72 4.99 7.49 -0.70
C GLU A 72 3.55 7.66 -0.19
N ALA A 73 2.81 8.63 -0.75
CA ALA A 73 1.40 8.84 -0.43
C ALA A 73 0.55 7.61 -0.79
N TRP A 74 0.78 7.00 -1.95
CA TRP A 74 0.06 5.79 -2.35
C TRP A 74 0.36 4.59 -1.44
N GLU A 75 1.63 4.37 -1.08
CA GLU A 75 1.98 3.29 -0.14
C GLU A 75 1.43 3.56 1.26
N HIS A 76 1.48 4.81 1.73
CA HIS A 76 0.91 5.22 3.02
C HIS A 76 -0.62 5.00 3.06
N PHE A 77 -1.33 5.38 2.01
CA PHE A 77 -2.77 5.12 1.91
C PHE A 77 -3.09 3.62 1.92
N LYS A 78 -2.34 2.81 1.14
CA LYS A 78 -2.51 1.35 1.16
C LYS A 78 -2.19 0.74 2.52
N ASP A 79 -1.22 1.29 3.26
CA ASP A 79 -0.90 0.82 4.61
C ASP A 79 -2.06 1.05 5.58
N LEU A 80 -2.69 2.23 5.55
CA LEU A 80 -3.90 2.52 6.34
C LEU A 80 -5.03 1.52 6.05
N LEU A 81 -5.26 1.19 4.77
CA LEU A 81 -6.26 0.18 4.38
C LEU A 81 -5.92 -1.22 4.93
N ARG A 82 -4.63 -1.63 4.88
CA ARG A 82 -4.17 -2.93 5.41
C ARG A 82 -4.29 -3.02 6.93
N GLN A 83 -4.11 -1.90 7.64
CA GLN A 83 -4.29 -1.85 9.09
C GLN A 83 -5.76 -1.99 9.53
N CYS A 84 -6.72 -1.71 8.64
CA CYS A 84 -8.15 -1.83 8.90
C CYS A 84 -8.86 -2.63 7.78
N PRO A 85 -8.63 -3.94 7.63
CA PRO A 85 -9.18 -4.71 6.50
C PRO A 85 -10.72 -4.77 6.50
N HIS A 86 -11.36 -4.53 7.65
CA HIS A 86 -12.81 -4.44 7.85
C HIS A 86 -13.33 -2.99 7.78
N HIS A 87 -12.63 -2.07 7.12
CA HIS A 87 -12.99 -0.65 7.02
C HIS A 87 -14.35 -0.38 6.35
N GLY A 88 -14.83 -1.27 5.48
CA GLY A 88 -16.13 -1.15 4.81
C GLY A 88 -16.21 -0.20 3.61
N PHE A 89 -15.16 0.56 3.32
CA PHE A 89 -15.05 1.39 2.11
C PHE A 89 -14.99 0.56 0.82
N SER A 90 -15.79 0.94 -0.19
CA SER A 90 -15.72 0.37 -1.54
C SER A 90 -14.46 0.82 -2.27
N GLU A 91 -14.03 0.06 -3.29
CA GLU A 91 -12.87 0.41 -4.12
C GLU A 91 -13.03 1.80 -4.78
N LEU A 92 -14.24 2.12 -5.26
CA LEU A 92 -14.57 3.44 -5.79
C LEU A 92 -14.37 4.55 -4.74
N HIS A 93 -14.85 4.35 -3.52
CA HIS A 93 -14.67 5.33 -2.46
C HIS A 93 -13.20 5.49 -2.07
N GLN A 94 -12.43 4.41 -2.04
CA GLN A 94 -10.99 4.47 -1.77
C GLN A 94 -10.24 5.29 -2.83
N LEU A 95 -10.57 5.07 -4.12
CA LEU A 95 -9.97 5.81 -5.24
C LEU A 95 -10.36 7.28 -5.24
N ASP A 96 -11.63 7.58 -4.97
CA ASP A 96 -12.14 8.96 -4.85
C ASP A 96 -11.46 9.71 -3.70
N THR A 97 -11.42 9.10 -2.51
CA THR A 97 -10.73 9.67 -1.35
C THR A 97 -9.25 9.90 -1.63
N PHE A 98 -8.56 8.94 -2.23
CA PHE A 98 -7.14 9.11 -2.56
C PHE A 98 -6.95 10.25 -3.57
N TYR A 99 -7.72 10.29 -4.67
CA TYR A 99 -7.60 11.34 -5.69
C TYR A 99 -7.85 12.74 -5.13
N ASN A 100 -8.95 12.93 -4.38
CA ASN A 100 -9.38 14.24 -3.87
C ASN A 100 -8.41 14.85 -2.84
N THR A 101 -7.50 14.05 -2.31
CA THR A 101 -6.57 14.42 -1.22
C THR A 101 -5.12 14.55 -1.68
N LEU A 102 -4.87 14.29 -2.96
CA LEU A 102 -3.59 14.56 -3.62
C LEU A 102 -3.37 16.07 -3.79
N ASN A 103 -2.10 16.45 -3.90
CA ASN A 103 -1.78 17.81 -4.35
C ASN A 103 -2.21 18.02 -5.82
N PRO A 104 -2.45 19.28 -6.25
CA PRO A 104 -2.93 19.57 -7.60
C PRO A 104 -2.05 19.02 -8.73
N ASN A 105 -0.71 19.03 -8.56
CA ASN A 105 0.19 18.52 -9.60
C ASN A 105 0.04 17.01 -9.81
N ASP A 106 -0.21 16.26 -8.74
CA ASP A 106 -0.44 14.82 -8.81
C ASP A 106 -1.83 14.49 -9.35
N GLN A 107 -2.85 15.31 -9.06
CA GLN A 107 -4.18 15.21 -9.68
C GLN A 107 -4.11 15.44 -11.19
N ASP A 108 -3.50 16.55 -11.63
CA ASP A 108 -3.34 16.89 -13.04
C ASP A 108 -2.58 15.80 -13.82
N ALA A 109 -1.58 15.19 -13.18
CA ALA A 109 -0.83 14.08 -13.77
C ALA A 109 -1.67 12.82 -13.94
N LEU A 110 -2.59 12.53 -13.00
CA LEU A 110 -3.52 11.41 -13.11
C LEU A 110 -4.56 11.65 -14.20
N ASP A 111 -5.13 12.86 -14.28
CA ASP A 111 -6.07 13.25 -15.32
C ASP A 111 -5.43 13.19 -16.72
N SER A 112 -4.20 13.69 -16.83
CA SER A 112 -3.42 13.61 -18.08
C SER A 112 -3.19 12.16 -18.51
N ALA A 113 -2.86 11.27 -17.57
CA ALA A 113 -2.66 9.85 -17.85
C ALA A 113 -3.97 9.10 -18.17
N ALA A 114 -5.10 9.58 -17.65
CA ALA A 114 -6.43 9.07 -17.97
C ALA A 114 -6.96 9.59 -19.32
N GLY A 115 -6.35 10.66 -19.88
CA GLY A 115 -6.85 11.33 -21.07
C GLY A 115 -8.10 12.16 -20.80
N GLY A 116 -8.25 12.71 -19.60
CA GLY A 116 -9.42 13.42 -19.11
C GLY A 116 -9.63 13.17 -17.62
N ASN A 117 -10.82 13.45 -17.08
CA ASN A 117 -11.10 13.24 -15.65
C ASN A 117 -10.87 11.78 -15.25
N PHE A 118 -9.93 11.58 -14.32
CA PHE A 118 -9.54 10.29 -13.76
C PHE A 118 -10.72 9.55 -13.12
N LEU A 119 -11.59 10.25 -12.40
CA LEU A 119 -12.73 9.66 -11.67
C LEU A 119 -13.86 9.16 -12.58
N VAL A 120 -13.83 9.46 -13.88
CA VAL A 120 -14.78 8.90 -14.88
C VAL A 120 -14.38 7.48 -15.31
N LYS A 121 -13.13 7.09 -15.07
CA LYS A 121 -12.63 5.75 -15.42
C LYS A 121 -13.20 4.69 -14.48
N ILE A 122 -13.23 3.45 -14.97
CA ILE A 122 -13.60 2.31 -14.13
C ILE A 122 -12.49 2.02 -13.09
N PRO A 123 -12.80 1.45 -11.91
CA PRO A 123 -11.81 1.26 -10.83
C PRO A 123 -10.52 0.57 -11.26
N ARG A 124 -10.64 -0.45 -12.12
CA ARG A 124 -9.49 -1.20 -12.64
C ARG A 124 -8.54 -0.31 -13.45
N GLU A 125 -9.06 0.62 -14.24
CA GLU A 125 -8.25 1.57 -15.01
C GLU A 125 -7.61 2.61 -14.09
N CYS A 126 -8.36 3.14 -13.13
CA CYS A 126 -7.85 4.05 -12.10
C CYS A 126 -6.65 3.45 -11.37
N LEU A 127 -6.79 2.21 -10.88
CA LEU A 127 -5.71 1.49 -10.22
C LEU A 127 -4.50 1.28 -11.14
N SER A 128 -4.73 0.92 -12.40
CA SER A 128 -3.64 0.74 -13.37
C SER A 128 -2.85 2.04 -13.61
N ILE A 129 -3.54 3.19 -13.66
CA ILE A 129 -2.90 4.50 -13.85
C ILE A 129 -2.09 4.89 -12.60
N ILE A 130 -2.68 4.74 -11.40
CA ILE A 130 -1.98 4.99 -10.13
C ILE A 130 -0.72 4.12 -10.02
N GLU A 131 -0.85 2.82 -10.28
CA GLU A 131 0.28 1.87 -10.22
C GLU A 131 1.33 2.12 -11.30
N SER A 132 0.94 2.67 -12.46
CA SER A 132 1.90 3.10 -13.47
C SER A 132 2.70 4.30 -12.99
N LYS A 133 2.00 5.36 -12.52
CA LYS A 133 2.62 6.59 -12.02
C LYS A 133 3.52 6.34 -10.80
N SER A 134 3.13 5.44 -9.91
CA SER A 134 3.93 5.05 -8.74
C SER A 134 5.29 4.44 -9.13
N LYS A 135 5.37 3.77 -10.29
CA LYS A 135 6.59 3.09 -10.79
C LYS A 135 7.51 3.98 -11.61
N VAL A 136 7.05 5.12 -12.13
CA VAL A 136 7.83 5.99 -13.06
C VAL A 136 9.19 6.43 -12.51
N ARG A 137 9.38 6.49 -11.18
CA ARG A 137 10.70 6.84 -10.60
C ARG A 137 11.76 5.76 -10.75
N TYR A 138 11.40 4.47 -10.82
CA TYR A 138 12.37 3.40 -11.06
C TYR A 138 12.97 3.47 -12.47
N SER A 139 12.20 4.00 -13.44
CA SER A 139 12.62 4.07 -14.84
C SER A 139 13.65 5.18 -15.11
N ARG A 140 13.52 6.33 -14.43
CA ARG A 140 14.38 7.50 -14.65
C ARG A 140 15.80 7.33 -14.13
N SER A 141 16.01 6.50 -13.10
CA SER A 141 17.35 6.16 -12.60
C SER A 141 18.16 5.32 -13.60
N ARG A 142 17.52 4.48 -14.42
CA ARG A 142 18.22 3.66 -15.42
C ARG A 142 18.65 4.42 -16.67
N VAL A 143 18.05 5.58 -16.96
CA VAL A 143 18.35 6.35 -18.17
C VAL A 143 19.50 7.34 -17.93
N THR A 144 19.72 7.79 -16.68
CA THR A 144 20.82 8.70 -16.35
C THR A 144 22.18 8.00 -16.33
N ASP A 145 22.26 6.73 -15.91
CA ASP A 145 23.52 5.98 -15.89
C ASP A 145 24.08 5.66 -17.30
N VAL A 146 23.23 5.63 -18.33
CA VAL A 146 23.67 5.32 -19.70
C VAL A 146 24.23 6.56 -20.41
N ARG A 147 23.81 7.78 -20.03
CA ARG A 147 24.18 9.00 -20.78
C ARG A 147 25.51 9.63 -20.33
N GLU A 148 25.97 9.38 -19.11
CA GLU A 148 27.26 9.91 -18.64
C GLU A 148 28.47 9.12 -19.19
N ASN A 149 28.29 7.86 -19.63
CA ASN A 149 29.39 7.04 -20.12
C ASN A 149 29.75 7.25 -21.61
N ALA A 150 29.02 8.12 -22.34
CA ALA A 150 29.24 8.35 -23.77
C ALA A 150 30.13 9.57 -24.11
N ASN A 151 30.51 10.38 -23.12
CA ASN A 151 31.28 11.61 -23.33
C ASN A 151 32.57 11.66 -22.48
N ALA A 152 33.48 10.71 -22.68
CA ALA A 152 34.87 10.87 -22.27
C ALA A 152 35.69 11.37 -23.47
N PRO A 153 36.45 12.48 -23.39
CA PRO A 153 37.33 12.91 -24.47
C PRO A 153 38.49 11.94 -24.61
N SER A 154 38.73 11.44 -25.83
CA SER A 154 39.88 10.62 -26.18
C SER A 154 41.19 11.41 -26.04
N LEU A 155 42.12 10.93 -25.20
CA LEU A 155 43.51 11.38 -25.14
C LEU A 155 44.24 11.09 -26.46
N PRO A 156 45.07 12.01 -27.00
CA PRO A 156 45.88 11.72 -28.17
C PRO A 156 47.12 10.91 -27.80
N SER A 157 47.39 9.87 -28.59
CA SER A 157 48.58 9.03 -28.54
C SER A 157 49.80 9.78 -29.08
N SER A 158 50.81 10.02 -28.25
CA SER A 158 52.12 10.50 -28.72
C SER A 158 53.07 9.31 -28.88
N HIS A 159 53.37 8.97 -30.14
CA HIS A 159 54.45 8.06 -30.51
C HIS A 159 55.81 8.73 -30.25
N SER A 160 56.66 8.07 -29.44
CA SER A 160 58.08 8.37 -29.34
C SER A 160 58.80 7.91 -30.61
N ASN A 161 59.46 8.82 -31.32
CA ASN A 161 60.53 8.49 -32.25
C ASN A 161 61.82 9.15 -31.78
N SER A 162 62.79 8.30 -31.46
CA SER A 162 64.19 8.62 -31.16
C SER A 162 64.97 8.72 -32.48
N PHE A 163 65.82 9.74 -32.61
CA PHE A 163 67.02 9.71 -33.45
C PHE A 163 68.12 10.57 -32.82
N ASP A 164 69.31 9.98 -32.77
CA ASP A 164 70.56 10.50 -32.22
C ASP A 164 71.22 11.61 -33.06
N LEU A 165 71.91 12.54 -32.39
CA LEU A 165 73.31 12.96 -32.63
C LEU A 165 73.82 13.85 -31.50
#